data_AF-A0A6C1P2Q5-F1
#
_entry.id   AF-A0A6C1P2Q5-F1
#
_cell.length_a   1.000
_cell.length_b   1.000
_cell.length_c   1.000
_cell.angle_alpha   90.00
_cell.angle_beta   90.00
_cell.angle_gamma   90.00
#
_symmetry.space_group_name_H-M   'P 1'
#
loop_
_entity.id
_entity.type
_entity.pdbx_description
1 polymer ?
#
loop_
_entity_poly.entity_id
_entity_poly.type
_entity_poly.pdbx_seq_one_letter_code
_entity_poly.pdbx_strand_id
1 'polypeptide(L)'
;MVEYEPEIIEINDDALNLAEIYLDRKILTLKYRDDARHLALASVANVDVLVSWNFKHIVHYDKIRLFNAVNIEQGLKTIDIYSPREVTNYEEKD
;
A
#
# COMPACT_ATOMS: atom_id res chain seq x y z
N MET A 1 21.09 -14.65 11.54
CA MET A 1 20.08 -13.92 10.74
C MET A 1 19.26 -14.97 10.02
N VAL A 2 17.94 -14.92 10.14
CA VAL A 2 17.07 -15.77 9.32
C VAL A 2 17.01 -15.11 7.95
N GLU A 3 17.42 -15.82 6.90
CA GLU A 3 17.17 -15.39 5.53
C GLU A 3 15.70 -15.66 5.23
N TYR A 4 14.94 -14.60 5.01
CA TYR A 4 13.58 -14.71 4.50
C TYR A 4 13.64 -14.66 2.98
N GLU A 5 13.06 -15.68 2.32
CA GLU A 5 12.84 -15.64 0.88
C GLU A 5 11.55 -14.86 0.60
N PRO A 6 11.60 -13.75 -0.17
CA PRO A 6 10.40 -13.01 -0.50
C PRO A 6 9.57 -13.76 -1.54
N GLU A 7 8.26 -13.81 -1.34
CA GLU A 7 7.32 -14.16 -2.40
C GLU A 7 7.22 -13.00 -3.40
N ILE A 8 7.35 -13.32 -4.69
CA ILE A 8 7.20 -12.33 -5.77
C ILE A 8 5.78 -12.41 -6.32
N ILE A 9 5.06 -11.31 -6.22
CA ILE A 9 3.69 -11.19 -6.71
C ILE A 9 3.71 -10.52 -8.08
N GLU A 10 3.15 -11.21 -9.08
CA GLU A 10 3.01 -10.70 -10.43
C GLU A 10 1.89 -9.65 -10.52
N ILE A 11 2.10 -8.64 -11.36
CA ILE A 11 1.07 -7.63 -11.65
C ILE A 11 -0.05 -8.28 -12.48
N ASN A 12 -1.30 -8.07 -12.08
CA ASN A 12 -2.48 -8.57 -12.79
C ASN A 12 -3.47 -7.44 -13.12
N ASP A 13 -4.48 -7.77 -13.93
CA ASP A 13 -5.48 -6.80 -14.40
C ASP A 13 -6.30 -6.20 -13.25
N ASP A 14 -6.60 -6.97 -12.20
CA ASP A 14 -7.34 -6.48 -11.03
C ASP A 14 -6.58 -5.36 -10.31
N ALA A 15 -5.27 -5.53 -10.10
CA ALA A 15 -4.39 -4.52 -9.52
C ALA A 15 -4.25 -3.30 -10.43
N LEU A 16 -4.15 -3.49 -11.75
CA LEU A 16 -4.09 -2.39 -12.70
C LEU A 16 -5.38 -1.57 -12.71
N ASN A 17 -6.54 -2.23 -12.70
CA ASN A 17 -7.84 -1.58 -12.66
C ASN A 17 -8.04 -0.81 -11.35
N LEU A 18 -7.69 -1.40 -10.21
CA LEU A 18 -7.79 -0.73 -8.91
C LEU A 18 -6.87 0.51 -8.82
N ALA A 19 -5.67 0.44 -9.40
CA ALA A 19 -4.77 1.58 -9.47
C ALA A 19 -5.35 2.75 -10.29
N GLU A 20 -6.03 2.47 -11.41
CA GLU A 20 -6.73 3.51 -12.17
C GLU A 20 -7.87 4.15 -11.36
N ILE A 21 -8.62 3.36 -10.59
CA ILE A 21 -9.67 3.90 -9.70
C ILE A 21 -9.07 4.88 -8.68
N TYR A 22 -7.91 4.59 -8.09
CA TYR A 22 -7.24 5.53 -7.19
C TYR A 22 -6.84 6.85 -7.87
N LEU A 23 -6.41 6.78 -9.13
CA LEU A 23 -6.05 7.96 -9.93
C LEU A 23 -7.29 8.77 -10.33
N ASP A 24 -8.36 8.11 -10.74
CA ASP A 24 -9.63 8.73 -11.10
C ASP A 24 -10.28 9.44 -9.91
N ARG A 25 -10.14 8.85 -8.70
CA ARG A 25 -10.53 9.47 -7.42
C ARG A 25 -9.58 10.58 -6.98
N LYS A 26 -8.52 10.86 -7.75
CA LYS A 26 -7.50 11.91 -7.49
C LYS A 26 -6.79 11.76 -6.15
N ILE A 27 -6.71 10.53 -5.62
CA ILE A 27 -5.94 10.24 -4.41
C ILE A 27 -4.44 10.42 -4.72
N LEU A 28 -4.06 10.02 -5.93
CA LEU A 28 -2.76 10.25 -6.55
C LEU A 28 -2.95 10.90 -7.92
N THR A 29 -1.89 11.55 -8.42
CA THR A 29 -1.86 12.05 -9.80
C THR A 29 -1.18 11.02 -10.69
N LEU A 30 -1.37 11.12 -12.02
CA LEU A 30 -0.78 10.21 -13.00
C LEU A 30 0.76 10.10 -12.88
N LYS A 31 1.42 11.14 -12.36
CA LYS A 31 2.87 11.13 -12.07
C LYS A 31 3.27 10.03 -11.08
N TYR A 32 2.35 9.60 -10.21
CA TYR A 32 2.56 8.61 -9.16
C TYR A 32 1.79 7.32 -9.44
N ARG A 33 1.60 6.98 -10.72
CA ARG A 33 0.89 5.76 -11.14
C ARG A 33 1.52 4.49 -10.60
N ASP A 34 2.85 4.42 -10.48
CA ASP A 34 3.50 3.24 -9.93
C ASP A 34 3.31 3.11 -8.41
N ASP A 35 3.20 4.23 -7.67
CA ASP A 35 2.78 4.20 -6.25
C ASP A 35 1.34 3.65 -6.12
N ALA A 36 0.44 4.05 -7.03
CA ALA A 36 -0.94 3.56 -7.07
C ALA A 36 -0.99 2.06 -7.37
N ARG A 37 -0.19 1.58 -8.33
CA ARG A 37 -0.06 0.16 -8.69
C ARG A 37 0.49 -0.68 -7.54
N HIS A 38 1.51 -0.19 -6.85
CA HIS A 38 2.10 -0.91 -5.73
C HIS A 38 1.07 -1.14 -4.61
N LEU A 39 0.31 -0.10 -4.27
CA LEU A 39 -0.74 -0.21 -3.27
C LEU A 39 -1.91 -1.09 -3.72
N ALA A 40 -2.31 -0.97 -4.99
CA ALA A 40 -3.37 -1.79 -5.55
C ALA A 40 -2.99 -3.27 -5.55
N LEU A 41 -1.74 -3.59 -5.92
CA LEU A 41 -1.23 -4.95 -5.88
C LEU A 41 -1.26 -5.52 -4.46
N ALA A 42 -0.79 -4.75 -3.47
CA ALA A 42 -0.85 -5.16 -2.07
C ALA A 42 -2.29 -5.40 -1.58
N SER A 43 -3.22 -4.55 -2.01
CA SER A 43 -4.65 -4.67 -1.67
C SER A 43 -5.29 -5.92 -2.28
N VAL A 44 -5.07 -6.16 -3.58
CA VAL A 44 -5.59 -7.34 -4.29
C VAL A 44 -4.98 -8.64 -3.78
N ALA A 45 -3.69 -8.61 -3.45
CA ALA A 45 -2.99 -9.75 -2.84
C ALA A 45 -3.40 -10.01 -1.38
N ASN A 46 -4.32 -9.23 -0.82
CA ASN A 46 -4.73 -9.32 0.57
C ASN A 46 -3.54 -9.23 1.54
N VAL A 47 -2.60 -8.32 1.32
CA VAL A 47 -1.56 -8.01 2.30
C VAL A 47 -2.20 -7.37 3.54
N ASP A 48 -1.77 -7.77 4.73
CA ASP A 48 -2.25 -7.19 6.00
C ASP A 48 -1.65 -5.80 6.24
N VAL A 49 -0.33 -5.69 6.07
CA VAL A 49 0.43 -4.45 6.32
C VAL A 49 1.34 -4.12 5.14
N LEU A 50 1.19 -2.93 4.57
CA LEU A 50 2.13 -2.33 3.63
C LEU A 50 3.08 -1.39 4.37
N VAL A 51 4.37 -1.70 4.33
CA VAL A 51 5.41 -0.88 4.95
C VAL A 51 6.14 -0.06 3.89
N SER A 52 6.23 1.26 4.04
CA SER A 52 6.86 2.13 3.02
C SER A 52 7.61 3.34 3.59
N TRP A 53 8.66 3.77 2.89
CA TRP A 53 9.34 5.05 3.13
C TRP A 53 8.72 6.23 2.36
N ASN A 54 7.69 6.00 1.54
CA ASN A 54 7.04 7.06 0.76
C ASN A 54 5.99 7.81 1.60
N PHE A 55 6.46 8.71 2.46
CA PHE A 55 5.60 9.51 3.34
C PHE A 55 4.64 10.46 2.62
N LYS A 56 4.97 10.86 1.40
CA LYS A 56 4.19 11.87 0.67
C LYS A 56 2.99 11.28 -0.08
N HIS A 57 3.13 10.05 -0.58
CA HIS A 57 2.14 9.44 -1.45
C HIS A 57 1.48 8.20 -0.85
N ILE A 58 2.18 7.46 0.01
CA ILE A 58 1.68 6.20 0.57
C ILE A 58 1.33 6.36 2.05
N VAL A 59 2.30 6.73 2.90
CA VAL A 59 2.10 6.78 4.38
C VAL A 59 1.37 8.05 4.85
N HIS A 60 0.68 8.76 3.95
CA HIS A 60 -0.03 9.99 4.30
C HIS A 60 -1.42 9.66 4.83
N TYR A 61 -1.73 10.00 6.08
CA TYR A 61 -2.99 9.67 6.77
C TYR A 61 -4.26 9.83 5.93
N ASP A 62 -4.48 11.02 5.33
CA ASP A 62 -5.68 11.25 4.52
C ASP A 62 -5.76 10.35 3.28
N LYS A 63 -4.62 10.02 2.68
CA LYS A 63 -4.58 9.13 1.52
C LYS A 63 -4.86 7.70 1.92
N ILE A 64 -4.28 7.22 3.02
CA ILE A 64 -4.56 5.89 3.58
C ILE A 64 -6.08 5.69 3.76
N ARG A 65 -6.76 6.70 4.32
CA ARG A 65 -8.23 6.66 4.48
C ARG A 65 -8.96 6.60 3.14
N LEU A 66 -8.52 7.36 2.14
CA LEU A 66 -9.14 7.35 0.81
C LEU A 66 -8.89 6.04 0.06
N PHE A 67 -7.69 5.47 0.16
CA PHE A 67 -7.38 4.17 -0.41
C PHE A 67 -8.26 3.08 0.20
N ASN A 68 -8.37 3.05 1.53
CA ASN A 68 -9.21 2.09 2.22
C ASN A 68 -10.71 2.28 1.93
N ALA A 69 -11.17 3.52 1.74
CA ALA A 69 -12.54 3.77 1.28
C ALA A 69 -12.79 3.15 -0.10
N VAL A 70 -11.87 3.35 -1.05
CA VAL A 70 -11.96 2.70 -2.38
C VAL A 70 -11.92 1.18 -2.26
N ASN A 71 -11.01 0.62 -1.44
CA ASN A 71 -10.94 -0.84 -1.23
C ASN A 71 -12.27 -1.41 -0.75
N ILE A 72 -12.89 -0.79 0.27
CA ILE A 72 -14.20 -1.20 0.79
C ILE A 72 -15.27 -1.11 -0.31
N GLU A 73 -15.31 -0.02 -1.09
CA GLU A 73 -16.26 0.13 -2.20
C GLU A 73 -16.08 -0.96 -3.29
N GLN A 74 -14.86 -1.46 -3.47
CA GLN A 74 -14.55 -2.57 -4.39
C GLN A 74 -14.70 -3.96 -3.75
N GLY A 75 -15.16 -4.06 -2.49
CA GLY A 75 -15.33 -5.32 -1.79
C GLY A 75 -14.03 -5.96 -1.30
N LEU A 76 -12.94 -5.19 -1.26
CA LEU A 76 -11.63 -5.61 -0.75
C LEU A 76 -11.48 -5.28 0.73
N LYS A 77 -10.57 -5.99 1.41
CA LYS A 77 -10.21 -5.65 2.79
C LYS A 77 -9.47 -4.31 2.85
N THR A 78 -9.56 -3.65 4.00
CA THR A 78 -8.66 -2.53 4.31
C THR A 78 -7.24 -3.03 4.49
N ILE A 79 -6.27 -2.21 4.12
CA ILE A 79 -4.85 -2.46 4.31
C ILE A 79 -4.29 -1.47 5.33
N ASP A 80 -3.48 -1.98 6.26
CA ASP A 80 -2.73 -1.13 7.18
C ASP A 80 -1.47 -0.63 6.50
N ILE A 81 -1.16 0.65 6.67
CA ILE A 81 -0.02 1.29 6.00
C ILE A 81 0.80 2.04 7.03
N TYR A 82 2.06 1.63 7.18
CA TYR A 82 2.98 2.19 8.17
C TYR A 82 4.36 2.50 7.57
N SER A 83 5.09 3.41 8.20
CA SER A 83 6.51 3.55 7.96
C SER A 83 7.31 2.48 8.70
N PRO A 84 8.51 2.11 8.23
CA PRO A 84 9.37 1.17 8.95
C PRO A 84 9.60 1.57 10.42
N ARG A 85 9.67 2.88 10.71
CA ARG A 85 9.85 3.38 12.07
C ARG A 85 8.70 3.05 13.02
N GLU A 86 7.50 2.86 12.50
CA GLU A 86 6.30 2.53 13.28
C GLU A 86 6.19 1.03 13.57
N VAL A 87 6.92 0.19 12.82
CA VAL A 87 6.83 -1.29 12.91
C VAL A 87 8.14 -1.96 13.33
N THR A 88 9.21 -1.20 13.54
CA THR A 88 10.47 -1.70 14.10
C THR A 88 10.61 -1.28 15.56
N ASN A 89 10.88 -2.23 16.45
CA ASN A 89 11.29 -1.93 17.83
C ASN A 89 12.75 -1.46 17.83
N TYR A 90 13.03 -0.35 18.50
CA TYR A 90 14.39 -0.08 18.96
C TYR A 90 14.60 -0.95 20.20
N GLU A 91 15.56 -1.88 20.17
CA GLU A 91 16.13 -2.34 21.43
C GLU A 91 16.74 -1.10 22.10
N GLU A 92 16.17 -0.65 23.22
CA GLU A 92 16.87 0.28 24.11
C GLU A 92 18.18 -0.40 24.49
N LYS A 93 19.29 0.08 23.93
CA LYS A 93 20.62 -0.22 24.45
C LYS A 93 20.75 0.53 25.77
N ASP A 94 20.29 -0.10 26.84
CA ASP A 94 20.88 0.12 28.18
C ASP A 94 22.29 -0.50 28.23
#